data_AF-A0AAD6I253-F1
#
_entry.id   AF-A0AAD6I253-F1
#
_cell.length_a   1.000
_cell.length_b   1.000
_cell.length_c   1.000
_cell.angle_alpha   90.00
_cell.angle_beta   90.00
_cell.angle_gamma   90.00
#
_symmetry.space_group_name_H-M   'P 1'
#
loop_
_entity.id
_entity.type
_entity.pdbx_description
1 polymer ?
#
loop_
_entity_poly.entity_id
_entity_poly.type
_entity_poly.pdbx_seq_one_letter_code
_entity_poly.pdbx_strand_id
1 'polypeptide(L)'
;MSRKYDAPAGLPPLKDLTIDNITANVHAINSQCRDPRTKYLFERLIVHLHDFARETHLNTSEWETALGYLVDVGKISTDVRHEFILLSDVLGLSLLVDSIDHPKPPGATEGTILGPFHTEDANTIEPGGLISHDPHGEALFAVCSIKDTQGRPIPAVSVDVWETDSKGFYDVQYAGRETADGRAVLTSDWDGMIYFKGIVPVPYPIPHDGPVGKLLSVLNRHPYRPSHIHFMFKKEGFDRLITALYLRGDPFESSDAVFGVKESLIIDLKRVGDVPGLAERHSISSDTRLLQYDFVLITEEETRALRNKAQTEAAR
;
A
#
# COMPACT_ATOMS: atom_id res chain seq x y z
N MET A 1 44.49 22.13 22.87
CA MET A 1 43.58 21.96 24.02
C MET A 1 42.76 20.70 23.77
N SER A 2 42.93 19.65 24.58
CA SER A 2 42.09 18.45 24.50
C SER A 2 40.70 18.80 25.07
N ARG A 3 39.65 18.68 24.25
CA ARG A 3 38.27 18.75 24.77
C ARG A 3 38.08 17.52 25.66
N LYS A 4 37.97 17.72 26.98
CA LYS A 4 37.44 16.70 27.88
C LYS A 4 35.94 16.60 27.63
N TYR A 5 35.50 15.44 27.16
CA TYR A 5 34.08 15.09 27.10
C TYR A 5 33.76 14.32 28.37
N ASP A 6 32.85 14.83 29.19
CA ASP A 6 32.35 14.10 30.35
C ASP A 6 31.28 13.11 29.88
N ALA A 7 31.41 11.84 30.28
CA ALA A 7 30.41 10.83 29.97
C ALA A 7 29.10 11.10 30.73
N PRO A 8 27.93 10.91 30.11
CA PRO A 8 26.66 10.98 30.82
C PRO A 8 26.66 10.06 32.06
N ALA A 9 26.16 10.56 33.19
CA ALA A 9 26.03 9.76 34.39
C ALA A 9 24.98 8.65 34.18
N GLY A 10 25.27 7.44 34.68
CA GLY A 10 24.31 6.32 34.68
C GLY A 10 24.32 5.45 33.41
N LEU A 11 25.34 5.55 32.56
CA LEU A 11 25.51 4.62 31.45
C LEU A 11 25.67 3.18 31.96
N PRO A 12 24.91 2.21 31.41
CA PRO A 12 25.07 0.82 31.79
C PRO A 12 26.43 0.30 31.34
N PRO A 13 27.13 -0.48 32.18
CA PRO A 13 28.43 -1.04 31.82
C PRO A 13 28.27 -2.10 30.73
N LEU A 14 29.13 -2.03 29.70
CA LEU A 14 29.22 -3.07 28.68
C LEU A 14 30.13 -4.22 29.14
N LYS A 15 29.79 -5.44 28.73
CA LYS A 15 30.65 -6.62 28.87
C LYS A 15 31.76 -6.59 27.80
N ASP A 16 32.79 -7.40 28.00
CA ASP A 16 33.77 -7.68 26.94
C ASP A 16 33.07 -8.28 25.71
N LEU A 17 33.34 -7.77 24.52
CA LEU A 17 32.48 -7.99 23.34
C LEU A 17 32.81 -9.32 22.65
N THR A 18 31.79 -10.15 22.44
CA THR A 18 31.86 -11.39 21.66
C THR A 18 30.73 -11.45 20.65
N ILE A 19 30.83 -12.38 19.68
CA ILE A 19 29.77 -12.67 18.71
C ILE A 19 28.44 -13.03 19.42
N ASP A 20 28.52 -13.72 20.55
CA ASP A 20 27.34 -14.18 21.28
C ASP A 20 26.70 -13.05 22.11
N ASN A 21 27.50 -12.15 22.68
CA ASN A 21 27.01 -11.19 23.68
C ASN A 21 26.78 -9.77 23.16
N ILE A 22 27.17 -9.45 21.92
CA ILE A 22 27.00 -8.11 21.34
C ILE A 22 25.54 -7.64 21.37
N THR A 23 24.59 -8.55 21.14
CA THR A 23 23.14 -8.25 21.18
C THR A 23 22.71 -7.73 22.55
N ALA A 24 23.12 -8.42 23.62
CA ALA A 24 22.81 -8.02 25.00
C ALA A 24 23.46 -6.68 25.37
N ASN A 25 24.67 -6.41 24.85
CA ASN A 25 25.34 -5.13 25.04
C ASN A 25 24.61 -3.97 24.35
N VAL A 26 24.13 -4.16 23.12
CA VAL A 26 23.32 -3.14 22.42
C VAL A 26 22.01 -2.88 23.18
N HIS A 27 21.32 -3.92 23.66
CA HIS A 27 20.12 -3.74 24.50
C HIS A 27 20.43 -3.00 25.80
N ALA A 28 21.54 -3.32 26.47
CA ALA A 28 21.94 -2.62 27.68
C ALA A 28 22.08 -1.12 27.43
N ILE A 29 22.78 -0.70 26.37
CA ILE A 29 22.91 0.72 26.02
C ILE A 29 21.57 1.35 25.68
N ASN A 30 20.75 0.67 24.88
CA ASN A 30 19.43 1.17 24.46
C ASN A 30 18.39 1.19 25.59
N SER A 31 18.65 0.51 26.71
CA SER A 31 17.74 0.48 27.87
C SER A 31 17.44 1.86 28.48
N GLN A 32 18.26 2.85 28.14
CA GLN A 32 18.08 4.25 28.52
C GLN A 32 16.92 4.95 27.78
N CYS A 33 16.37 4.32 26.72
CA CYS A 33 15.19 4.83 26.02
C CYS A 33 13.98 4.88 26.98
N ARG A 34 13.44 6.08 27.20
CA ARG A 34 12.32 6.30 28.12
C ARG A 34 10.97 5.88 27.55
N ASP A 35 10.82 5.90 26.23
CA ASP A 35 9.59 5.48 25.57
C ASP A 35 9.51 3.95 25.50
N PRO A 36 8.58 3.29 26.22
CA PRO A 36 8.55 1.84 26.31
C PRO A 36 8.31 1.16 24.96
N ARG A 37 7.50 1.78 24.09
CA ARG A 37 7.17 1.20 22.77
C ARG A 37 8.37 1.23 21.84
N THR A 38 9.05 2.37 21.75
CA THR A 38 10.28 2.54 20.96
C THR A 38 11.36 1.59 21.47
N LYS A 39 11.53 1.50 22.79
CA LYS A 39 12.49 0.56 23.39
C LYS A 39 12.22 -0.87 22.96
N TYR A 40 10.98 -1.33 23.08
CA TYR A 40 10.56 -2.67 22.67
C TYR A 40 10.80 -2.92 21.17
N LEU A 41 10.46 -1.97 20.29
CA LEU A 41 10.66 -2.10 18.85
C LEU A 41 12.15 -2.27 18.50
N PHE A 42 13.02 -1.45 19.09
CA PHE A 42 14.47 -1.56 18.86
C PHE A 42 15.06 -2.82 19.48
N GLU A 43 14.61 -3.24 20.66
CA GLU A 43 15.00 -4.52 21.25
C GLU A 43 14.71 -5.67 20.27
N ARG A 44 13.48 -5.76 19.74
CA ARG A 44 13.12 -6.80 18.77
C ARG A 44 13.90 -6.68 17.46
N LEU A 45 14.01 -5.48 16.90
CA LEU A 45 14.75 -5.23 15.65
C LEU A 45 16.19 -5.72 15.74
N ILE A 46 16.89 -5.38 16.83
CA ILE A 46 18.30 -5.73 17.03
C ILE A 46 18.47 -7.24 17.19
N VAL A 47 17.55 -7.93 17.89
CA VAL A 47 17.55 -9.40 17.96
C VAL A 47 17.46 -9.99 16.55
N HIS A 48 16.44 -9.62 15.76
CA HIS A 48 16.25 -10.18 14.42
C HIS A 48 17.41 -9.84 13.48
N LEU A 49 17.97 -8.63 13.55
CA LEU A 49 19.11 -8.23 12.72
C LEU A 49 20.39 -9.01 13.06
N HIS A 50 20.72 -9.14 14.35
CA HIS A 50 21.92 -9.87 14.78
C HIS A 50 21.78 -11.39 14.57
N ASP A 51 20.58 -11.94 14.79
CA ASP A 51 20.31 -13.35 14.54
C ASP A 51 20.40 -13.69 13.05
N PHE A 52 19.88 -12.83 12.16
CA PHE A 52 20.06 -12.99 10.72
C PHE A 52 21.55 -13.02 10.33
N ALA A 53 22.36 -12.11 10.88
CA ALA A 53 23.80 -12.08 10.59
C ALA A 53 24.52 -13.34 11.10
N ARG A 54 24.13 -13.85 12.27
CA ARG A 54 24.70 -15.09 12.83
C ARG A 54 24.27 -16.34 12.06
N GLU A 55 22.98 -16.44 11.76
CA GLU A 55 22.38 -17.56 11.02
C GLU A 55 23.00 -17.71 9.62
N THR A 56 23.24 -16.59 8.94
CA THR A 56 23.79 -16.59 7.58
C THR A 56 25.31 -16.58 7.53
N HIS A 57 25.99 -16.42 8.67
CA HIS A 57 27.43 -16.15 8.74
C HIS A 57 27.84 -14.96 7.85
N LEU A 58 27.04 -13.88 7.88
CA LEU A 58 27.20 -12.71 7.03
C LEU A 58 28.64 -12.19 7.07
N ASN A 59 29.31 -12.21 5.92
CA ASN A 59 30.70 -11.78 5.84
C ASN A 59 30.82 -10.28 5.49
N THR A 60 32.03 -9.74 5.64
CA THR A 60 32.28 -8.31 5.42
C THR A 60 31.93 -7.84 4.01
N SER A 61 32.19 -8.66 2.98
CA SER A 61 31.90 -8.28 1.58
C SER A 61 30.40 -8.25 1.30
N GLU A 62 29.64 -9.21 1.84
CA GLU A 62 28.18 -9.23 1.76
C GLU A 62 27.58 -8.03 2.51
N TRP A 63 28.09 -7.74 3.70
CA TRP A 63 27.69 -6.58 4.49
C TRP A 63 27.97 -5.25 3.78
N GLU A 64 29.16 -5.06 3.21
CA GLU A 64 29.50 -3.87 2.42
C GLU A 64 28.59 -3.74 1.19
N THR A 65 28.27 -4.85 0.53
CA THR A 65 27.34 -4.87 -0.61
C THR A 65 25.93 -4.44 -0.18
N ALA A 66 25.43 -4.95 0.95
CA ALA A 66 24.13 -4.57 1.48
C ALA A 66 24.08 -3.08 1.91
N LEU A 67 25.15 -2.56 2.50
CA LEU A 67 25.25 -1.13 2.82
C LEU A 67 25.26 -0.27 1.56
N GLY A 68 26.05 -0.64 0.55
CA GLY A 68 26.06 0.04 -0.75
C GLY A 68 24.66 0.06 -1.38
N TYR A 69 23.95 -1.06 -1.33
CA TYR A 69 22.57 -1.16 -1.80
C TYR A 69 21.63 -0.17 -1.08
N LEU A 70 21.65 -0.13 0.25
CA LEU A 70 20.81 0.79 1.03
C LEU A 70 21.16 2.27 0.76
N VAL A 71 22.44 2.58 0.55
CA VAL A 71 22.89 3.91 0.14
C VAL A 71 22.31 4.29 -1.22
N ASP A 72 22.34 3.37 -2.20
CA ASP A 72 21.81 3.63 -3.54
C ASP A 72 20.28 3.80 -3.52
N VAL A 73 19.56 3.03 -2.71
CA VAL A 73 18.11 3.20 -2.46
C VAL A 73 17.82 4.61 -1.92
N GLY A 74 18.63 5.08 -0.98
CA GLY A 74 18.51 6.44 -0.44
C GLY A 74 18.80 7.52 -1.48
N LYS A 75 19.85 7.37 -2.29
CA LYS A 75 20.28 8.39 -3.27
C LYS A 75 19.29 8.61 -4.41
N ILE A 76 18.60 7.56 -4.86
CA ILE A 76 17.64 7.67 -5.96
C ILE A 76 16.26 8.15 -5.50
N SER A 77 16.01 8.14 -4.18
CA SER A 77 14.75 8.59 -3.62
C SER A 77 14.60 10.11 -3.73
N THR A 78 13.42 10.57 -4.13
CA THR A 78 13.00 11.98 -4.24
C THR A 78 11.60 12.15 -3.64
N ASP A 79 11.05 13.38 -3.67
CA ASP A 79 9.69 13.66 -3.20
C ASP A 79 8.58 12.98 -4.04
N VAL A 80 8.91 12.52 -5.25
CA VAL A 80 7.98 11.82 -6.16
C VAL A 80 8.40 10.38 -6.47
N ARG A 81 9.58 9.97 -5.98
CA ARG A 81 10.11 8.60 -6.11
C ARG A 81 10.57 8.12 -4.75
N HIS A 82 9.80 7.26 -4.09
CA HIS A 82 10.15 6.73 -2.79
C HIS A 82 10.69 5.29 -2.89
N GLU A 83 11.97 5.14 -3.22
CA GLU A 83 12.59 3.81 -3.44
C GLU A 83 12.62 2.96 -2.14
N PHE A 84 12.69 3.58 -0.95
CA PHE A 84 12.55 2.85 0.32
C PHE A 84 11.14 2.29 0.56
N ILE A 85 10.09 3.01 0.13
CA ILE A 85 8.72 2.49 0.16
C ILE A 85 8.64 1.32 -0.82
N LEU A 86 9.17 1.48 -2.03
CA LEU A 86 9.18 0.41 -3.02
C LEU A 86 9.96 -0.83 -2.55
N LEU A 87 11.06 -0.64 -1.82
CA LEU A 87 11.81 -1.73 -1.19
C LEU A 87 10.96 -2.45 -0.15
N SER A 88 10.24 -1.71 0.70
CA SER A 88 9.28 -2.29 1.65
C SER A 88 8.17 -3.08 0.95
N ASP A 89 7.65 -2.56 -0.16
CA ASP A 89 6.61 -3.20 -0.97
C ASP A 89 7.08 -4.54 -1.54
N VAL A 90 8.24 -4.57 -2.22
CA VAL A 90 8.75 -5.81 -2.84
C VAL A 90 9.27 -6.83 -1.84
N LEU A 91 9.50 -6.45 -0.58
CA LEU A 91 9.80 -7.35 0.53
C LEU A 91 8.54 -7.80 1.29
N GLY A 92 7.35 -7.32 0.90
CA GLY A 92 6.07 -7.66 1.53
C GLY A 92 5.83 -6.98 2.88
N LEU A 93 6.73 -6.10 3.33
CA LEU A 93 6.63 -5.44 4.63
C LEU A 93 5.46 -4.44 4.66
N SER A 94 5.24 -3.69 3.59
CA SER A 94 4.16 -2.69 3.52
C SER A 94 2.79 -3.32 3.71
N LEU A 95 2.52 -4.43 3.01
CA LEU A 95 1.27 -5.17 3.14
C LEU A 95 1.11 -5.79 4.52
N LEU A 96 2.19 -6.33 5.09
CA LEU A 96 2.18 -6.90 6.43
C LEU A 96 1.83 -5.84 7.48
N VAL A 97 2.42 -4.65 7.40
CA VAL A 97 2.14 -3.53 8.29
C VAL A 97 0.69 -3.09 8.17
N ASP A 98 0.19 -2.91 6.93
CA ASP A 98 -1.22 -2.57 6.67
C ASP A 98 -2.18 -3.59 7.30
N SER A 99 -1.91 -4.89 7.11
CA SER A 99 -2.75 -5.96 7.64
C SER A 99 -2.77 -6.03 9.18
N ILE A 100 -1.65 -5.66 9.83
CA ILE A 100 -1.55 -5.60 11.30
C ILE A 100 -2.32 -4.40 11.85
N ASP A 101 -2.22 -3.23 11.19
CA ASP A 101 -2.83 -2.00 11.70
C ASP A 101 -4.32 -1.85 11.33
N HIS A 102 -4.75 -2.49 10.24
CA HIS A 102 -6.12 -2.46 9.75
C HIS A 102 -6.75 -3.87 9.63
N PRO A 103 -6.82 -4.67 10.71
CA PRO A 103 -7.44 -5.98 10.67
C PRO A 103 -8.92 -5.89 10.29
N LYS A 104 -9.39 -6.82 9.45
CA LYS A 104 -10.76 -6.83 8.93
C LYS A 104 -11.53 -8.07 9.43
N PRO A 105 -12.80 -7.93 9.86
CA PRO A 105 -13.66 -9.07 10.13
C PRO A 105 -14.09 -9.75 8.81
N PRO A 106 -14.55 -11.01 8.84
CA PRO A 106 -15.11 -11.66 7.65
C PRO A 106 -16.22 -10.82 7.00
N GLY A 107 -16.15 -10.65 5.68
CA GLY A 107 -17.12 -9.89 4.90
C GLY A 107 -16.85 -8.39 4.81
N ALA A 108 -15.94 -7.83 5.60
CA ALA A 108 -15.44 -6.47 5.37
C ALA A 108 -14.46 -6.45 4.19
N THR A 109 -14.40 -5.33 3.47
CA THR A 109 -13.44 -5.20 2.36
C THR A 109 -12.03 -5.13 2.91
N GLU A 110 -11.17 -5.98 2.33
CA GLU A 110 -9.76 -6.04 2.70
C GLU A 110 -8.98 -4.81 2.22
N GLY A 111 -8.05 -4.37 3.05
CA GLY A 111 -7.04 -3.38 2.66
C GLY A 111 -5.94 -4.00 1.80
N THR A 112 -5.28 -3.16 1.00
CA THR A 112 -4.01 -3.44 0.35
C THR A 112 -3.15 -2.18 0.30
N ILE A 113 -1.93 -2.30 -0.22
CA ILE A 113 -0.95 -1.20 -0.22
C ILE A 113 -1.45 0.04 -0.99
N LEU A 114 -1.11 1.22 -0.47
CA LEU A 114 -1.34 2.50 -1.15
C LEU A 114 -0.55 2.62 -2.46
N GLY A 115 0.66 2.08 -2.48
CA GLY A 115 1.62 2.34 -3.54
C GLY A 115 2.14 3.79 -3.54
N PRO A 116 3.10 4.11 -4.40
CA PRO A 116 3.82 5.39 -4.35
C PRO A 116 3.17 6.52 -5.18
N PHE A 117 2.00 6.29 -5.80
CA PHE A 117 1.46 7.19 -6.85
C PHE A 117 0.19 7.95 -6.46
N HIS A 118 -0.27 7.81 -5.21
CA HIS A 118 -1.35 8.67 -4.68
C HIS A 118 -0.85 10.11 -4.53
N THR A 119 -1.72 11.08 -4.83
CA THR A 119 -1.44 12.52 -4.65
C THR A 119 -2.68 13.23 -4.10
N GLU A 120 -2.47 14.40 -3.50
CA GLU A 120 -3.55 15.20 -2.89
C GLU A 120 -4.22 16.19 -3.86
N ASP A 121 -3.72 16.30 -5.09
CA ASP A 121 -4.17 17.28 -6.09
C ASP A 121 -5.21 16.72 -7.09
N ALA A 122 -5.79 15.55 -6.80
CA ALA A 122 -6.85 14.97 -7.61
C ALA A 122 -8.10 15.87 -7.62
N ASN A 123 -8.71 16.03 -8.80
CA ASN A 123 -9.92 16.83 -8.93
C ASN A 123 -11.12 16.14 -8.26
N THR A 124 -11.97 16.92 -7.59
CA THR A 124 -13.29 16.42 -7.19
C THR A 124 -14.20 16.39 -8.40
N ILE A 125 -14.91 15.29 -8.61
CA ILE A 125 -15.85 15.13 -9.72
C ILE A 125 -17.27 14.86 -9.22
N GLU A 126 -18.24 15.30 -10.02
CA GLU A 126 -19.64 14.92 -9.83
C GLU A 126 -19.85 13.44 -10.17
N PRO A 127 -20.90 12.79 -9.63
CA PRO A 127 -21.23 11.41 -9.95
C PRO A 127 -21.35 11.16 -11.46
N GLY A 128 -20.58 10.18 -11.97
CA GLY A 128 -20.50 9.85 -13.39
C GLY A 128 -19.49 10.69 -14.16
N GLY A 129 -18.70 11.53 -13.50
CA GLY A 129 -17.58 12.25 -14.09
C GLY A 129 -16.50 11.33 -14.67
N LEU A 130 -15.63 11.91 -15.48
CA LEU A 130 -14.51 11.22 -16.12
C LEU A 130 -13.24 11.40 -15.28
N ILE A 131 -12.53 10.30 -14.98
CA ILE A 131 -11.27 10.34 -14.21
C ILE A 131 -10.03 10.24 -15.09
N SER A 132 -10.16 9.73 -16.32
CA SER A 132 -9.04 9.52 -17.26
C SER A 132 -9.39 10.09 -18.63
N HIS A 133 -8.48 10.89 -19.21
CA HIS A 133 -8.65 11.50 -20.53
C HIS A 133 -7.82 10.80 -21.62
N ASP A 134 -7.27 9.62 -21.33
CA ASP A 134 -6.50 8.84 -22.30
C ASP A 134 -7.39 8.34 -23.45
N PRO A 135 -7.19 8.81 -24.69
CA PRO A 135 -8.00 8.41 -25.84
C PRO A 135 -7.74 6.97 -26.30
N HIS A 136 -6.70 6.30 -25.78
CA HIS A 136 -6.30 4.96 -26.17
C HIS A 136 -6.77 3.87 -25.21
N GLY A 137 -7.30 4.24 -24.03
CA GLY A 137 -7.86 3.29 -23.08
C GLY A 137 -9.21 2.72 -23.52
N GLU A 138 -9.45 1.43 -23.24
CA GLU A 138 -10.79 0.85 -23.39
C GLU A 138 -11.71 1.48 -22.34
N ALA A 139 -12.87 2.00 -22.75
CA ALA A 139 -13.77 2.70 -21.82
C ALA A 139 -14.32 1.78 -20.72
N LEU A 140 -14.25 2.27 -19.48
CA LEU A 140 -14.80 1.63 -18.29
C LEU A 140 -15.83 2.54 -17.61
N PHE A 141 -16.93 1.97 -17.16
CA PHE A 141 -17.86 2.59 -16.22
C PHE A 141 -17.81 1.82 -14.90
N ALA A 142 -17.47 2.50 -13.81
CA ALA A 142 -17.43 1.92 -12.48
C ALA A 142 -18.68 2.34 -11.70
N VAL A 143 -19.33 1.38 -11.05
CA VAL A 143 -20.49 1.59 -10.18
C VAL A 143 -20.27 0.80 -8.90
N CYS A 144 -20.02 1.49 -7.79
CA CYS A 144 -19.71 0.86 -6.52
C CYS A 144 -20.68 1.31 -5.43
N SER A 145 -20.99 0.40 -4.50
CA SER A 145 -21.73 0.75 -3.27
C SER A 145 -20.82 0.70 -2.07
N ILE A 146 -21.12 1.51 -1.06
CA ILE A 146 -20.36 1.61 0.18
C ILE A 146 -21.32 1.40 1.35
N LYS A 147 -21.07 0.35 2.11
CA LYS A 147 -21.93 -0.11 3.20
C LYS A 147 -21.12 -0.41 4.45
N ASP A 148 -21.79 -0.49 5.59
CA ASP A 148 -21.20 -1.00 6.82
C ASP A 148 -21.35 -2.52 6.94
N THR A 149 -20.84 -3.10 8.03
CA THR A 149 -20.90 -4.54 8.34
C THR A 149 -22.33 -5.07 8.54
N GLN A 150 -23.33 -4.19 8.66
CA GLN A 150 -24.75 -4.53 8.76
C GLN A 150 -25.48 -4.36 7.42
N GLY A 151 -24.77 -3.99 6.35
CA GLY A 151 -25.31 -3.76 5.02
C GLY A 151 -26.02 -2.41 4.86
N ARG A 152 -25.90 -1.49 5.84
CA ARG A 152 -26.50 -0.16 5.76
C ARG A 152 -25.63 0.73 4.87
N PRO A 153 -26.21 1.53 3.96
CA PRO A 153 -25.45 2.43 3.11
C PRO A 153 -24.74 3.51 3.94
N ILE A 154 -23.52 3.88 3.52
CA ILE A 154 -22.74 4.93 4.16
C ILE A 154 -22.65 6.15 3.23
N PRO A 155 -23.41 7.23 3.52
CA PRO A 155 -23.35 8.43 2.72
C PRO A 155 -22.16 9.32 3.08
N ALA A 156 -21.84 10.24 2.16
CA ALA A 156 -20.83 11.27 2.35
C ALA A 156 -19.43 10.73 2.69
N VAL A 157 -19.07 9.55 2.15
CA VAL A 157 -17.71 9.00 2.19
C VAL A 157 -16.91 9.65 1.08
N SER A 158 -15.76 10.24 1.42
CA SER A 158 -14.80 10.72 0.42
C SER A 158 -14.04 9.53 -0.13
N VAL A 159 -13.99 9.39 -1.46
CA VAL A 159 -13.33 8.28 -2.14
C VAL A 159 -12.35 8.84 -3.16
N ASP A 160 -11.07 8.75 -2.84
CA ASP A 160 -10.01 8.98 -3.81
C ASP A 160 -9.89 7.72 -4.70
N VAL A 161 -9.86 7.90 -6.02
CA VAL A 161 -9.67 6.84 -7.01
C VAL A 161 -8.50 7.22 -7.91
N TRP A 162 -7.63 6.27 -8.23
CA TRP A 162 -6.55 6.49 -9.20
C TRP A 162 -6.17 5.21 -9.94
N GLU A 163 -5.75 5.36 -11.19
CA GLU A 163 -5.35 4.30 -12.10
C GLU A 163 -4.24 4.77 -13.06
N THR A 164 -3.61 3.83 -13.77
CA THR A 164 -2.68 4.16 -14.85
C THR A 164 -3.42 4.52 -16.14
N ASP A 165 -2.71 5.17 -17.06
CA ASP A 165 -3.11 5.27 -18.46
C ASP A 165 -3.03 3.91 -19.19
N SER A 166 -3.42 3.88 -20.47
CA SER A 166 -3.42 2.66 -21.30
C SER A 166 -2.01 2.11 -21.58
N LYS A 167 -0.95 2.83 -21.19
CA LYS A 167 0.45 2.42 -21.33
C LYS A 167 1.03 1.92 -20.00
N GLY A 168 0.26 1.96 -18.92
CA GLY A 168 0.69 1.52 -17.60
C GLY A 168 1.46 2.58 -16.81
N PHE A 169 1.27 3.87 -17.10
CA PHE A 169 1.88 4.96 -16.35
C PHE A 169 0.84 5.77 -15.59
N TYR A 170 1.14 6.12 -14.35
CA TYR A 170 0.43 7.19 -13.65
C TYR A 170 0.87 8.55 -14.20
N ASP A 171 -0.05 9.51 -14.25
CA ASP A 171 0.20 10.90 -14.66
C ASP A 171 1.47 11.51 -14.01
N VAL A 172 1.70 11.26 -12.71
CA VAL A 172 2.86 11.75 -11.94
C VAL A 172 4.20 11.24 -12.43
N GLN A 173 4.23 10.19 -13.24
CA GLN A 173 5.45 9.65 -13.83
C GLN A 173 5.87 10.41 -15.11
N TYR A 174 4.96 11.19 -15.71
CA TYR A 174 5.27 11.97 -16.89
C TYR A 174 5.98 13.28 -16.54
N ALA A 175 7.13 13.51 -17.16
CA ALA A 175 7.80 14.79 -17.10
C ALA A 175 6.91 15.89 -17.70
N GLY A 176 6.73 16.99 -16.97
CA GLY A 176 5.89 18.09 -17.42
C GLY A 176 4.39 17.89 -17.18
N ARG A 177 3.99 17.01 -16.24
CA ARG A 177 2.61 16.94 -15.75
C ARG A 177 2.09 18.34 -15.35
N GLU A 178 1.08 18.83 -16.07
CA GLU A 178 0.44 20.12 -15.81
C GLU A 178 -0.85 19.98 -14.99
N THR A 179 -1.59 18.89 -15.19
CA THR A 179 -2.86 18.61 -14.53
C THR A 179 -2.93 17.16 -14.09
N ALA A 180 -3.76 16.91 -13.07
CA ALA A 180 -4.07 15.56 -12.61
C ALA A 180 -4.94 14.82 -13.63
N ASP A 181 -4.55 13.58 -13.98
CA ASP A 181 -5.32 12.69 -14.84
C ASP A 181 -5.21 11.24 -14.35
N GLY A 182 -6.18 10.40 -14.72
CA GLY A 182 -6.31 9.05 -14.18
C GLY A 182 -6.61 9.02 -12.68
N ARG A 183 -7.12 10.13 -12.11
CA ARG A 183 -7.41 10.27 -10.68
C ARG A 183 -8.54 11.24 -10.39
N ALA A 184 -9.34 10.95 -9.36
CA ALA A 184 -10.37 11.85 -8.89
C ALA A 184 -10.77 11.60 -7.43
N VAL A 185 -11.46 12.56 -6.83
CA VAL A 185 -12.15 12.41 -5.56
C VAL A 185 -13.66 12.43 -5.79
N LEU A 186 -14.36 11.43 -5.27
CA LEU A 186 -15.81 11.32 -5.29
C LEU A 186 -16.37 11.37 -3.87
N THR A 187 -17.67 11.65 -3.76
CA THR A 187 -18.41 11.56 -2.50
C THR A 187 -19.59 10.63 -2.68
N SER A 188 -19.77 9.66 -1.78
CA SER A 188 -20.93 8.75 -1.84
C SER A 188 -22.25 9.47 -1.58
N ASP A 189 -23.28 9.09 -2.32
CA ASP A 189 -24.62 9.64 -2.16
C ASP A 189 -25.38 9.03 -0.96
N TRP A 190 -26.66 9.36 -0.80
CA TRP A 190 -27.51 8.89 0.30
C TRP A 190 -27.71 7.38 0.33
N ASP A 191 -27.58 6.71 -0.81
CA ASP A 191 -27.65 5.25 -0.95
C ASP A 191 -26.26 4.61 -0.86
N GLY A 192 -25.22 5.39 -0.54
CA GLY A 192 -23.84 4.94 -0.42
C GLY A 192 -23.20 4.66 -1.78
N MET A 193 -23.73 5.18 -2.87
CA MET A 193 -23.24 4.89 -4.22
C MET A 193 -22.17 5.87 -4.66
N ILE A 194 -21.19 5.37 -5.41
CA ILE A 194 -20.29 6.16 -6.25
C ILE A 194 -20.28 5.57 -7.65
N TYR A 195 -20.14 6.41 -8.67
CA TYR A 195 -19.93 5.96 -10.03
C TYR A 195 -19.12 6.97 -10.84
N PHE A 196 -18.30 6.48 -11.76
CA PHE A 196 -17.41 7.30 -12.58
C PHE A 196 -17.04 6.58 -13.88
N LYS A 197 -16.52 7.34 -14.84
CA LYS A 197 -15.97 6.85 -16.10
C LYS A 197 -14.46 6.86 -16.01
N GLY A 198 -13.82 5.77 -16.40
CA GLY A 198 -12.37 5.63 -16.47
C GLY A 198 -11.99 4.77 -17.67
N ILE A 199 -10.85 4.10 -17.57
CA ILE A 199 -10.42 3.12 -18.58
C ILE A 199 -10.24 1.75 -17.94
N VAL A 200 -10.25 0.70 -18.75
CA VAL A 200 -9.90 -0.64 -18.26
C VAL A 200 -8.41 -0.60 -17.89
N PRO A 201 -8.03 -0.92 -16.63
CA PRO A 201 -6.64 -0.87 -16.22
C PRO A 201 -5.83 -1.94 -16.96
N VAL A 202 -4.54 -1.69 -17.11
CA VAL A 202 -3.58 -2.59 -17.78
C VAL A 202 -2.49 -3.00 -16.79
N PRO A 203 -1.83 -4.17 -16.97
CA PRO A 203 -0.73 -4.53 -16.11
C PRO A 203 0.47 -3.63 -16.41
N TYR A 204 1.23 -3.29 -15.38
CA TYR A 204 2.34 -2.37 -15.51
C TYR A 204 3.50 -2.75 -14.58
N PRO A 205 4.75 -2.46 -14.97
CA PRO A 205 5.89 -2.69 -14.10
C PRO A 205 6.04 -1.57 -13.07
N ILE A 206 6.39 -1.90 -11.83
CA ILE A 206 6.90 -0.91 -10.87
C ILE A 206 8.19 -0.27 -11.40
N PRO A 207 8.60 0.92 -10.91
CA PRO A 207 9.91 1.48 -11.24
C PRO A 207 11.03 0.45 -10.99
N HIS A 208 11.75 0.08 -12.04
CA HIS A 208 12.72 -1.01 -12.02
C HIS A 208 14.08 -0.65 -12.65
N ASP A 209 14.30 0.65 -12.88
CA ASP A 209 15.57 1.26 -13.29
C ASP A 209 16.51 1.53 -12.09
N GLY A 210 16.01 1.34 -10.86
CA GLY A 210 16.73 1.60 -9.61
C GLY A 210 17.23 0.33 -8.91
N PRO A 211 17.75 0.50 -7.67
CA PRO A 211 18.22 -0.61 -6.85
C PRO A 211 17.13 -1.68 -6.60
N VAL A 212 15.85 -1.31 -6.45
CA VAL A 212 14.79 -2.30 -6.28
C VAL A 212 14.66 -3.18 -7.53
N GLY A 213 14.70 -2.60 -8.72
CA GLY A 213 14.72 -3.35 -9.98
C GLY A 213 15.91 -4.30 -10.07
N LYS A 214 17.11 -3.86 -9.66
CA LYS A 214 18.30 -4.70 -9.58
C LYS A 214 18.12 -5.87 -8.61
N LEU A 215 17.54 -5.63 -7.43
CA LEU A 215 17.24 -6.67 -6.45
C LEU A 215 16.28 -7.72 -7.04
N LEU A 216 15.20 -7.29 -7.68
CA LEU A 216 14.27 -8.20 -8.36
C LEU A 216 14.98 -9.03 -9.43
N SER A 217 15.84 -8.41 -10.24
CA SER A 217 16.62 -9.10 -11.25
C SER A 217 17.54 -10.18 -10.65
N VAL A 218 18.25 -9.87 -9.55
CA VAL A 218 19.12 -10.83 -8.84
C VAL A 218 18.31 -12.01 -8.29
N LEU A 219 17.09 -11.75 -7.81
CA LEU A 219 16.17 -12.77 -7.30
C LEU A 219 15.35 -13.47 -8.39
N ASN A 220 15.60 -13.17 -9.68
CA ASN A 220 14.85 -13.68 -10.82
C ASN A 220 13.32 -13.43 -10.70
N ARG A 221 12.95 -12.24 -10.23
CA ARG A 221 11.57 -11.77 -10.11
C ARG A 221 11.24 -10.74 -11.19
N HIS A 222 10.00 -10.75 -11.68
CA HIS A 222 9.50 -9.70 -12.58
C HIS A 222 9.02 -8.47 -11.78
N PRO A 223 9.01 -7.27 -12.40
CA PRO A 223 8.53 -6.04 -11.75
C PRO A 223 7.02 -5.78 -11.95
N TYR A 224 6.31 -6.63 -12.69
CA TYR A 224 4.91 -6.38 -13.05
C TYR A 224 3.94 -6.50 -11.87
N ARG A 225 2.98 -5.58 -11.87
CA ARG A 225 1.73 -5.64 -11.12
C ARG A 225 0.58 -5.97 -12.08
N PRO A 226 -0.42 -6.74 -11.64
CA PRO A 226 -1.63 -6.99 -12.43
C PRO A 226 -2.44 -5.72 -12.65
N SER A 227 -3.33 -5.72 -13.63
CA SER A 227 -4.28 -4.63 -13.89
C SER A 227 -5.15 -4.34 -12.66
N HIS A 228 -5.17 -3.09 -12.19
CA HIS A 228 -5.99 -2.69 -11.05
C HIS A 228 -6.36 -1.20 -11.03
N ILE A 229 -7.41 -0.90 -10.26
CA ILE A 229 -7.81 0.47 -9.89
C ILE A 229 -7.70 0.60 -8.39
N HIS A 230 -7.07 1.69 -7.93
CA HIS A 230 -6.94 1.98 -6.51
C HIS A 230 -8.12 2.78 -5.97
N PHE A 231 -8.41 2.54 -4.70
CA PHE A 231 -9.44 3.26 -3.94
C PHE A 231 -8.92 3.60 -2.55
N MET A 232 -9.25 4.80 -2.08
CA MET A 232 -9.04 5.18 -0.70
C MET A 232 -10.28 5.88 -0.14
N PHE A 233 -10.81 5.32 0.94
CA PHE A 233 -12.04 5.75 1.58
C PHE A 233 -11.71 6.51 2.86
N LYS A 234 -12.32 7.68 3.02
CA LYS A 234 -12.19 8.54 4.21
C LYS A 234 -13.57 8.99 4.67
N LYS A 235 -13.90 8.66 5.92
CA LYS A 235 -15.10 9.12 6.61
C LYS A 235 -14.86 9.14 8.11
N GLU A 236 -15.20 10.24 8.77
CA GLU A 236 -15.11 10.34 10.23
C GLU A 236 -15.90 9.20 10.91
N GLY A 237 -15.28 8.55 11.90
CA GLY A 237 -15.83 7.39 12.61
C GLY A 237 -15.61 6.05 11.91
N PHE A 238 -15.11 6.04 10.68
CA PHE A 238 -14.75 4.83 9.93
C PHE A 238 -13.24 4.68 9.80
N ASP A 239 -12.78 3.44 9.86
CA ASP A 239 -11.40 3.10 9.59
C ASP A 239 -11.05 3.47 8.15
N ARG A 240 -9.96 4.22 7.97
CA ARG A 240 -9.48 4.58 6.63
C ARG A 240 -9.17 3.29 5.88
N LEU A 241 -9.84 3.07 4.74
CA LEU A 241 -9.59 1.91 3.89
C LEU A 241 -8.78 2.36 2.69
N ILE A 242 -7.61 1.76 2.50
CA ILE A 242 -6.86 1.82 1.25
C ILE A 242 -6.95 0.43 0.63
N THR A 243 -7.37 0.34 -0.63
CA THR A 243 -7.52 -0.93 -1.32
C THR A 243 -7.37 -0.76 -2.83
N ALA A 244 -7.47 -1.85 -3.56
CA ALA A 244 -7.46 -1.88 -5.01
C ALA A 244 -8.31 -3.05 -5.49
N LEU A 245 -8.89 -2.93 -6.69
CA LEU A 245 -9.61 -4.01 -7.35
C LEU A 245 -8.80 -4.49 -8.54
N TYR A 246 -8.55 -5.79 -8.60
CA TYR A 246 -7.69 -6.45 -9.57
C TYR A 246 -8.52 -7.21 -10.61
N LEU A 247 -8.11 -7.20 -11.87
CA LEU A 247 -8.86 -7.91 -12.91
C LEU A 247 -8.55 -9.41 -12.92
N ARG A 248 -9.60 -10.22 -12.93
CA ARG A 248 -9.50 -11.67 -13.08
C ARG A 248 -8.91 -12.05 -14.44
N GLY A 249 -7.99 -13.00 -14.43
CA GLY A 249 -7.32 -13.52 -15.63
C GLY A 249 -6.12 -12.68 -16.08
N ASP A 250 -5.71 -11.68 -15.29
CA ASP A 250 -4.49 -10.94 -15.56
C ASP A 250 -3.26 -11.88 -15.45
N PRO A 251 -2.28 -11.82 -16.37
CA PRO A 251 -1.10 -12.67 -16.34
C PRO A 251 -0.27 -12.60 -15.04
N PHE A 252 -0.39 -11.51 -14.28
CA PHE A 252 0.36 -11.26 -13.04
C PHE A 252 -0.51 -11.32 -11.79
N GLU A 253 -1.77 -11.74 -11.90
CA GLU A 253 -2.72 -11.86 -10.79
C GLU A 253 -2.15 -12.67 -9.61
N SER A 254 -1.48 -13.78 -9.91
CA SER A 254 -0.91 -14.69 -8.91
C SER A 254 0.55 -14.39 -8.55
N SER A 255 1.14 -13.33 -9.12
CA SER A 255 2.58 -13.05 -9.00
C SER A 255 2.91 -11.57 -8.84
N ASP A 256 1.97 -10.75 -8.37
CA ASP A 256 2.17 -9.30 -8.14
C ASP A 256 3.50 -9.01 -7.44
N ALA A 257 4.33 -8.15 -8.04
CA ALA A 257 5.67 -7.82 -7.56
C ALA A 257 5.70 -7.25 -6.13
N VAL A 258 4.58 -6.73 -5.65
CA VAL A 258 4.43 -6.10 -4.33
C VAL A 258 3.40 -6.81 -3.44
N PHE A 259 2.96 -8.01 -3.85
CA PHE A 259 2.07 -8.88 -3.07
C PHE A 259 0.70 -8.27 -2.74
N GLY A 260 0.20 -7.30 -3.50
CA GLY A 260 -1.02 -6.56 -3.16
C GLY A 260 -2.33 -7.32 -3.41
N VAL A 261 -2.29 -8.40 -4.21
CA VAL A 261 -3.50 -9.15 -4.61
C VAL A 261 -4.03 -10.00 -3.47
N LYS A 262 -5.35 -9.94 -3.28
CA LYS A 262 -6.12 -10.82 -2.40
C LYS A 262 -7.32 -11.35 -3.17
N GLU A 263 -7.73 -12.60 -2.92
CA GLU A 263 -8.82 -13.25 -3.66
C GLU A 263 -10.12 -12.45 -3.63
N SER A 264 -10.47 -11.84 -2.49
CA SER A 264 -11.70 -11.04 -2.36
C SER A 264 -11.67 -9.71 -3.14
N LEU A 265 -10.50 -9.30 -3.62
CA LEU A 265 -10.27 -8.07 -4.37
C LEU A 265 -10.14 -8.33 -5.88
N ILE A 266 -10.20 -9.58 -6.32
CA ILE A 266 -10.20 -9.96 -7.74
C ILE A 266 -11.64 -9.89 -8.27
N ILE A 267 -11.82 -9.17 -9.37
CA ILE A 267 -13.13 -8.88 -9.96
C ILE A 267 -13.18 -9.27 -11.44
N ASP A 268 -14.39 -9.56 -11.90
CA ASP A 268 -14.71 -9.74 -13.32
C ASP A 268 -15.36 -8.47 -13.86
N LEU A 269 -14.92 -8.00 -15.04
CA LEU A 269 -15.60 -6.93 -15.74
C LEU A 269 -16.80 -7.48 -16.52
N LYS A 270 -17.92 -6.78 -16.40
CA LYS A 270 -19.14 -7.02 -17.19
C LYS A 270 -19.22 -6.03 -18.34
N ARG A 271 -20.32 -6.03 -19.08
CA ARG A 271 -20.73 -4.90 -19.93
C ARG A 271 -21.86 -4.13 -19.26
N VAL A 272 -21.96 -2.84 -19.55
CA VAL A 272 -23.07 -2.00 -19.05
C VAL A 272 -24.42 -2.56 -19.49
N GLY A 273 -24.53 -3.08 -20.72
CA GLY A 273 -25.73 -3.70 -21.26
C GLY A 273 -26.18 -4.98 -20.54
N ASP A 274 -25.30 -5.60 -19.74
CA ASP A 274 -25.66 -6.80 -18.96
C ASP A 274 -26.53 -6.45 -17.74
N VAL A 275 -26.58 -5.16 -17.35
CA VAL A 275 -27.39 -4.66 -16.23
C VAL A 275 -28.60 -3.89 -16.77
N PRO A 276 -29.82 -4.41 -16.61
CA PRO A 276 -31.03 -3.78 -17.16
C PRO A 276 -31.20 -2.33 -16.71
N GLY A 277 -31.37 -1.42 -17.69
CA GLY A 277 -31.64 0.00 -17.45
C GLY A 277 -30.42 0.84 -17.05
N LEU A 278 -29.23 0.25 -16.90
CA LEU A 278 -28.02 0.98 -16.48
C LEU A 278 -27.51 1.92 -17.59
N ALA A 279 -27.52 1.44 -18.84
CA ALA A 279 -27.12 2.21 -20.02
C ALA A 279 -27.96 3.48 -20.16
N GLU A 280 -29.28 3.36 -20.11
CA GLU A 280 -30.22 4.49 -20.25
C GLU A 280 -30.11 5.45 -19.06
N ARG A 281 -30.06 4.91 -17.83
CA ARG A 281 -30.00 5.71 -16.60
C ARG A 281 -28.78 6.62 -16.56
N HIS A 282 -27.62 6.13 -17.00
CA HIS A 282 -26.36 6.87 -16.96
C HIS A 282 -25.93 7.44 -18.32
N SER A 283 -26.72 7.21 -19.37
CA SER A 283 -26.38 7.61 -20.75
C SER A 283 -25.01 7.08 -21.18
N ILE A 284 -24.78 5.79 -20.92
CA ILE A 284 -23.54 5.06 -21.24
C ILE A 284 -23.84 4.01 -22.31
N SER A 285 -22.89 3.77 -23.22
CA SER A 285 -23.01 2.72 -24.21
C SER A 285 -23.11 1.34 -23.55
N SER A 286 -24.02 0.50 -24.04
CA SER A 286 -24.19 -0.87 -23.56
C SER A 286 -22.92 -1.73 -23.71
N ASP A 287 -22.03 -1.38 -24.65
CA ASP A 287 -20.79 -2.12 -24.91
C ASP A 287 -19.63 -1.74 -23.96
N THR A 288 -19.76 -0.62 -23.23
CA THR A 288 -18.75 -0.14 -22.27
C THR A 288 -18.51 -1.21 -21.19
N ARG A 289 -17.25 -1.42 -20.81
CA ARG A 289 -16.93 -2.33 -19.69
C ARG A 289 -17.49 -1.79 -18.39
N LEU A 290 -17.93 -2.68 -17.52
CA LEU A 290 -18.57 -2.36 -16.26
C LEU A 290 -17.79 -2.99 -15.11
N LEU A 291 -17.31 -2.15 -14.20
CA LEU A 291 -16.84 -2.54 -12.87
C LEU A 291 -17.99 -2.36 -11.89
N GLN A 292 -18.34 -3.42 -11.17
CA GLN A 292 -19.30 -3.38 -10.06
C GLN A 292 -18.69 -3.99 -8.82
N TYR A 293 -18.74 -3.27 -7.70
CA TYR A 293 -18.21 -3.77 -6.42
C TYR A 293 -18.96 -3.18 -5.22
N ASP A 294 -19.13 -4.00 -4.18
CA ASP A 294 -19.73 -3.61 -2.92
C ASP A 294 -18.63 -3.49 -1.85
N PHE A 295 -18.26 -2.26 -1.52
CA PHE A 295 -17.31 -1.97 -0.45
C PHE A 295 -18.01 -2.03 0.91
N VAL A 296 -17.39 -2.74 1.85
CA VAL A 296 -17.85 -2.87 3.23
C VAL A 296 -16.80 -2.26 4.16
N LEU A 297 -17.13 -1.09 4.70
CA LEU A 297 -16.28 -0.37 5.65
C LEU A 297 -16.58 -0.80 7.08
N ILE A 298 -15.57 -0.68 7.94
CA ILE A 298 -15.68 -0.91 9.38
C ILE A 298 -15.38 0.39 10.12
N THR A 299 -15.96 0.53 11.30
CA THR A 299 -15.73 1.67 12.18
C THR A 299 -14.33 1.65 12.80
N GLU A 300 -13.81 2.81 13.21
CA GLU A 300 -12.55 2.87 13.97
C GLU A 300 -12.62 2.08 15.29
N GLU A 301 -13.83 1.97 15.87
CA GLU A 301 -14.09 1.19 17.07
C GLU A 301 -13.96 -0.32 16.82
N GLU A 302 -14.55 -0.82 15.74
CA GLU A 302 -14.40 -2.23 15.32
C GLU A 302 -12.93 -2.57 15.06
N THR A 303 -12.20 -1.73 14.31
CA THR A 303 -10.76 -1.94 14.06
C THR A 303 -9.95 -1.96 15.36
N ARG A 304 -10.21 -1.02 16.29
CA ARG A 304 -9.54 -0.98 17.59
C ARG A 304 -9.85 -2.23 18.42
N ALA A 305 -11.09 -2.71 18.42
CA ALA A 305 -11.47 -3.94 19.12
C ALA A 305 -10.71 -5.17 18.56
N LEU A 306 -10.61 -5.27 17.23
CA LEU A 306 -9.86 -6.35 16.56
C LEU A 306 -8.37 -6.30 16.89
N ARG A 307 -7.74 -5.12 16.85
CA ARG A 307 -6.32 -4.96 17.25
C ARG A 307 -6.08 -5.35 18.70
N ASN A 308 -6.93 -4.92 19.62
CA ASN A 308 -6.80 -5.27 21.05
C ASN A 308 -6.93 -6.77 21.28
N LYS A 309 -7.85 -7.44 20.56
CA LYS A 309 -8.00 -8.89 20.61
C LYS A 309 -6.73 -9.60 20.12
N ALA A 310 -6.22 -9.22 18.95
CA ALA A 310 -5.00 -9.80 18.39
C ALA A 310 -3.78 -9.63 19.30
N GLN A 311 -3.62 -8.45 19.92
CA GLN A 311 -2.55 -8.19 20.89
C GLN A 311 -2.68 -9.06 22.15
N THR A 312 -3.90 -9.27 22.64
CA THR A 312 -4.15 -10.11 23.82
C THR A 312 -3.87 -11.58 23.52
N GLU A 313 -4.20 -12.05 22.31
CA GLU A 313 -3.91 -13.42 21.87
C GLU A 313 -2.41 -13.65 21.66
N ALA A 314 -1.68 -12.69 21.08
CA ALA A 314 -0.23 -12.78 20.90
C ALA A 314 0.59 -12.71 22.20
N ALA A 315 -0.01 -12.22 23.29
CA ALA A 315 0.61 -12.15 24.60
C ALA A 315 0.42 -13.42 25.46
N ARG A 316 -0.36 -14.40 24.97
CA ARG A 316 -0.57 -15.71 25.62
C ARG A 316 0.38 -16.75 25.07
#